data_AF-A0A959K5Q7-F1
#
_entry.id   AF-A0A959K5Q7-F1
#
_cell.length_a   1.000
_cell.length_b   1.000
_cell.length_c   1.000
_cell.angle_alpha   90.00
_cell.angle_beta   90.00
_cell.angle_gamma   90.00
#
_symmetry.space_group_name_H-M   'P 1'
#
loop_
_entity.id
_entity.type
_entity.pdbx_description
1 polymer ?
#
loop_
_entity_poly.entity_id
_entity_poly.type
_entity_poly.pdbx_seq_one_letter_code
_entity_poly.pdbx_strand_id
1 'polypeptide(L)'
;MVIFCFHCGFTQALLIKDAPNYRTPEQVIYFIHATRKLFAEAGISSDNKATILKLDNDYFLIPDGYNYVFKWDNNTWANLYQGKFHGSNFNSFKFIYQGIIYSYGGFGFLRFHPEITFFDQGKGEWEIIRWNGEKPIIEGKSQDITFISGNFLYAYFNFQIALGNQPEYQPLNELYRFSLEDHIWSKLGKLKSDFQTTTRYVVQSDDYLAFISDEGSTAIIDKQDLHYKSDILLPSVFPKRNAIPSLQPPITQQVRANSIYFYQDTTFYSKLDLDSVYHAQLTSSHTLIQSPFFITTKFLVAGIVLLGGLMGWWLLNRQSTKPPQQEPSELERTFPLLFQHEGQTIDLDTLDQCLHLDESISTNSRRNKRSQIIRDLNNHSDFPIQINRVRNPLDKRIYGYLIERKHKS
;
A
#
# COMPACT_ATOMS: atom_id res chain seq x y z
N MET A 1 21.84 26.56 -9.05
CA MET A 1 22.94 25.80 -8.43
C MET A 1 22.86 24.38 -8.95
N VAL A 2 23.67 24.04 -9.96
CA VAL A 2 23.59 22.75 -10.66
C VAL A 2 24.27 21.70 -9.78
N ILE A 3 23.47 21.01 -8.97
CA ILE A 3 23.94 19.80 -8.28
C ILE A 3 23.87 18.69 -9.33
N PHE A 4 24.97 18.47 -10.03
CA PHE A 4 25.21 17.19 -10.68
C PHE A 4 25.22 16.14 -9.56
N CYS A 5 24.10 15.44 -9.39
CA CYS A 5 24.00 14.32 -8.48
C CYS A 5 24.73 13.12 -9.09
N PHE A 6 26.06 13.21 -9.16
CA PHE A 6 26.93 12.05 -9.34
C PHE A 6 26.83 11.22 -8.06
N HIS A 7 26.14 10.08 -8.14
CA HIS A 7 26.41 8.95 -7.26
C HIS A 7 27.82 8.42 -7.57
N CYS A 8 28.84 9.16 -7.17
CA CYS A 8 30.24 8.75 -7.20
C CYS A 8 30.85 9.01 -5.82
N GLY A 9 30.49 8.17 -4.84
CA GLY A 9 31.48 7.77 -3.85
C GLY A 9 32.37 6.74 -4.52
N PHE A 10 33.66 7.06 -4.67
CA PHE A 10 34.65 6.35 -5.46
C PHE A 10 34.32 6.27 -6.96
N THR A 11 35.32 6.46 -7.82
CA THR A 11 35.25 5.90 -9.17
C THR A 11 35.35 4.38 -9.02
N GLN A 12 34.22 3.70 -8.82
CA GLN A 12 34.20 2.24 -8.81
C GLN A 12 34.58 1.75 -10.22
N ALA A 13 35.75 1.12 -10.37
CA ALA A 13 36.14 0.53 -11.66
C ALA A 13 35.39 -0.77 -11.91
N LEU A 14 35.46 -1.70 -10.95
CA LEU A 14 34.89 -3.04 -11.11
C LEU A 14 34.08 -3.44 -9.88
N LEU A 15 32.89 -3.98 -10.12
CA LEU A 15 32.08 -4.68 -9.13
C LEU A 15 32.10 -6.18 -9.45
N ILE A 16 32.71 -6.99 -8.60
CA ILE A 16 32.78 -8.45 -8.74
C ILE A 16 31.77 -9.06 -7.78
N LYS A 17 30.66 -9.57 -8.31
CA LYS A 17 29.70 -10.39 -7.56
C LYS A 17 30.16 -11.84 -7.64
N ASP A 18 30.93 -12.24 -6.65
CA ASP A 18 31.52 -13.57 -6.56
C ASP A 18 30.60 -14.52 -5.78
N ALA A 19 30.83 -15.82 -5.89
CA ALA A 19 30.05 -16.85 -5.20
C ALA A 19 30.99 -17.93 -4.64
N PRO A 20 30.51 -18.86 -3.77
CA PRO A 20 31.32 -19.89 -3.12
C PRO A 20 32.34 -20.55 -4.07
N ASN A 21 33.51 -20.89 -3.54
CA ASN A 21 34.78 -20.94 -4.30
C ASN A 21 35.21 -19.54 -4.76
N TYR A 22 35.25 -18.61 -3.80
CA TYR A 22 35.61 -17.22 -4.02
C TYR A 22 37.05 -17.08 -4.53
N ARG A 23 37.25 -16.14 -5.44
CA ARG A 23 38.57 -15.82 -5.99
C ARG A 23 39.49 -15.24 -4.92
N THR A 24 40.76 -15.66 -4.90
CA THR A 24 41.77 -15.05 -4.03
C THR A 24 42.11 -13.62 -4.48
N PRO A 25 42.73 -12.79 -3.64
CA PRO A 25 43.22 -11.47 -4.04
C PRO A 25 44.06 -11.49 -5.33
N GLU A 26 44.94 -12.46 -5.49
CA GLU A 26 45.80 -12.62 -6.67
C GLU A 26 44.96 -12.90 -7.92
N GLN A 27 43.92 -13.74 -7.79
CA GLN A 27 43.02 -14.04 -8.89
C GLN A 27 42.15 -12.85 -9.29
N VAL A 28 41.78 -11.98 -8.34
CA VAL A 28 41.06 -10.72 -8.62
C VAL A 28 41.95 -9.76 -9.42
N ILE A 29 43.25 -9.68 -9.11
CA ILE A 29 44.20 -8.84 -9.85
C ILE A 29 44.25 -9.21 -11.33
N TYR A 30 44.14 -10.51 -11.68
CA TYR A 30 44.05 -10.94 -13.08
C TYR A 30 42.82 -10.37 -13.80
N PHE A 31 41.65 -10.33 -13.14
CA PHE A 31 40.47 -9.68 -13.72
C PHE A 31 40.73 -8.19 -13.96
N ILE A 32 41.33 -7.49 -13.01
CA ILE A 32 41.62 -6.06 -13.11
C ILE A 32 42.51 -5.77 -14.33
N HIS A 33 43.61 -6.51 -14.48
CA HIS A 33 44.52 -6.33 -15.63
C HIS A 33 43.86 -6.70 -16.96
N ALA A 34 43.18 -7.83 -17.02
CA ALA A 34 42.53 -8.29 -18.25
C ALA A 34 41.40 -7.34 -18.69
N THR A 35 40.62 -6.80 -17.75
CA THR A 35 39.56 -5.82 -18.07
C THR A 35 40.15 -4.52 -18.58
N ARG A 36 41.23 -4.01 -17.98
CA ARG A 36 41.90 -2.79 -18.48
C ARG A 36 42.46 -2.97 -19.89
N LYS A 37 43.10 -4.12 -20.14
CA LYS A 37 43.59 -4.48 -21.47
C LYS A 37 42.44 -4.52 -22.48
N LEU A 38 41.37 -5.23 -22.14
CA LEU A 38 40.16 -5.29 -22.97
C LEU A 38 39.61 -3.89 -23.25
N PHE A 39 39.50 -3.02 -22.26
CA PHE A 39 38.94 -1.68 -22.43
C PHE A 39 39.79 -0.85 -23.40
N ALA A 40 41.11 -0.90 -23.26
CA ALA A 40 42.02 -0.25 -24.19
C ALA A 40 41.86 -0.78 -25.63
N GLU A 41 41.77 -2.10 -25.80
CA GLU A 41 41.61 -2.74 -27.12
C GLU A 41 40.24 -2.46 -27.76
N ALA A 42 39.17 -2.39 -26.95
CA ALA A 42 37.81 -2.16 -27.40
C ALA A 42 37.44 -0.67 -27.52
N GLY A 43 38.38 0.25 -27.23
CA GLY A 43 38.12 1.70 -27.23
C GLY A 43 37.14 2.15 -26.15
N ILE A 44 37.00 1.38 -25.06
CA ILE A 44 36.21 1.74 -23.89
C ILE A 44 37.09 2.60 -22.98
N SER A 45 36.53 3.67 -22.41
CA SER A 45 37.26 4.53 -21.48
C SER A 45 37.91 3.72 -20.34
N SER A 46 39.16 4.05 -20.00
CA SER A 46 39.88 3.43 -18.87
C SER A 46 39.18 3.63 -17.53
N ASP A 47 38.37 4.68 -17.42
CA ASP A 47 37.61 5.03 -16.23
C ASP A 47 36.19 4.47 -16.26
N ASN A 48 35.84 3.68 -17.30
CA ASN A 48 34.53 3.07 -17.37
C ASN A 48 34.33 2.05 -16.25
N LYS A 49 33.10 1.90 -15.79
CA LYS A 49 32.74 0.91 -14.79
C LYS A 49 32.44 -0.44 -15.45
N ALA A 50 32.52 -1.53 -14.70
CA ALA A 50 32.01 -2.82 -15.15
C ALA A 50 31.50 -3.66 -13.99
N THR A 51 30.58 -4.57 -14.28
CA THR A 51 30.18 -5.63 -13.36
C THR A 51 30.73 -6.97 -13.84
N ILE A 52 31.35 -7.73 -12.95
CA ILE A 52 31.69 -9.13 -13.14
C ILE A 52 30.71 -9.96 -12.33
N LEU A 53 30.02 -10.90 -12.98
CA LEU A 53 29.08 -11.82 -12.36
C LEU A 53 29.62 -13.24 -12.45
N LYS A 54 29.57 -13.99 -11.35
CA LYS A 54 29.84 -15.44 -11.36
C LYS A 54 28.55 -16.21 -11.63
N LEU A 55 28.53 -16.98 -12.71
CA LEU A 55 27.44 -17.89 -13.06
C LEU A 55 28.03 -19.31 -13.15
N ASP A 56 27.60 -20.18 -12.25
CA ASP A 56 28.19 -21.50 -12.03
C ASP A 56 29.71 -21.42 -11.81
N ASN A 57 30.51 -21.99 -12.72
CA ASN A 57 31.97 -21.95 -12.68
C ASN A 57 32.59 -20.85 -13.57
N ASP A 58 31.76 -20.11 -14.30
CA ASP A 58 32.18 -19.10 -15.26
C ASP A 58 32.02 -17.68 -14.69
N TYR A 59 32.77 -16.74 -15.26
CA TYR A 59 32.68 -15.32 -14.94
C TYR A 59 32.32 -14.52 -16.18
N PHE A 60 31.43 -13.55 -16.02
CA PHE A 60 30.94 -12.71 -17.10
C PHE A 60 31.17 -11.24 -16.77
N LEU A 61 31.90 -10.53 -17.63
CA LEU A 61 32.17 -9.10 -17.53
C LEU A 61 31.19 -8.33 -18.41
N ILE A 62 30.57 -7.30 -17.84
CA ILE A 62 29.59 -6.45 -18.51
C ILE A 62 30.01 -4.99 -18.26
N PRO A 63 30.59 -4.30 -19.27
CA PRO A 63 30.96 -2.89 -19.15
C PRO A 63 29.72 -2.00 -19.02
N ASP A 64 29.81 -0.96 -18.19
CA ASP A 64 28.69 -0.06 -17.95
C ASP A 64 28.35 0.76 -19.19
N GLY A 65 27.05 0.91 -19.47
CA GLY A 65 26.52 1.58 -20.67
C GLY A 65 26.58 0.76 -21.96
N TYR A 66 27.29 -0.37 -21.98
CA TYR A 66 27.42 -1.22 -23.16
C TYR A 66 26.58 -2.49 -23.07
N ASN A 67 26.18 -3.01 -24.24
CA ASN A 67 25.52 -4.30 -24.39
C ASN A 67 26.50 -5.49 -24.41
N TYR A 68 27.80 -5.21 -24.44
CA TYR A 68 28.80 -6.27 -24.47
C TYR A 68 28.71 -7.18 -23.24
N VAL A 69 28.84 -8.48 -23.49
CA VAL A 69 28.96 -9.49 -22.46
C VAL A 69 30.18 -10.32 -22.80
N PHE A 70 31.18 -10.29 -21.92
CA PHE A 70 32.40 -11.07 -22.12
C PHE A 70 32.44 -12.23 -21.14
N LYS A 71 32.83 -13.41 -21.60
CA LYS A 71 33.09 -14.57 -20.77
C LYS A 71 34.59 -14.64 -20.43
N TRP A 72 34.90 -14.98 -19.19
CA TRP A 72 36.27 -15.26 -18.78
C TRP A 72 36.73 -16.58 -19.39
N ASP A 73 37.79 -16.54 -20.18
CA ASP A 73 38.42 -17.73 -20.76
C ASP A 73 39.94 -17.53 -20.88
N ASN A 74 40.71 -18.54 -20.46
CA ASN A 74 42.17 -18.57 -20.57
C ASN A 74 42.88 -17.27 -20.15
N ASN A 75 42.51 -16.71 -19.00
CA ASN A 75 43.01 -15.44 -18.47
C ASN A 75 42.71 -14.19 -19.32
N THR A 76 41.67 -14.25 -20.14
CA THR A 76 41.21 -13.16 -21.00
C THR A 76 39.69 -13.08 -21.03
N TRP A 77 39.16 -12.03 -21.65
CA TRP A 77 37.74 -11.80 -21.83
C TRP A 77 37.34 -12.04 -23.29
N ALA A 78 36.58 -13.11 -23.53
CA ALA A 78 36.05 -13.45 -24.84
C ALA A 78 34.66 -12.83 -25.03
N ASN A 79 34.44 -12.04 -26.09
CA ASN A 79 33.14 -11.40 -26.34
C ASN A 79 32.08 -12.44 -26.77
N LEU A 80 30.95 -12.46 -26.07
CA LEU A 80 29.77 -13.27 -26.42
C LEU A 80 28.69 -12.46 -27.13
N TYR A 81 28.77 -11.12 -27.07
CA TYR A 81 27.75 -10.27 -27.68
C TYR A 81 27.93 -10.21 -29.20
N GLN A 82 26.86 -10.56 -29.93
CA GLN A 82 26.79 -10.66 -31.39
C GLN A 82 26.01 -9.49 -32.02
N GLY A 83 25.32 -8.68 -31.20
CA GLY A 83 24.47 -7.61 -31.69
C GLY A 83 25.25 -6.44 -32.30
N LYS A 84 24.58 -5.71 -33.21
CA LYS A 84 25.18 -4.59 -33.95
C LYS A 84 25.31 -3.30 -33.13
N PHE A 85 24.48 -3.14 -32.10
CA PHE A 85 24.39 -1.90 -31.33
C PHE A 85 25.17 -2.00 -30.03
N HIS A 86 25.93 -0.96 -29.69
CA HIS A 86 26.84 -1.00 -28.54
C HIS A 86 26.16 -0.83 -27.18
N GLY A 87 24.91 -0.38 -27.12
CA GLY A 87 24.18 -0.10 -25.88
C GLY A 87 24.17 1.39 -25.50
N SER A 88 23.38 1.72 -24.49
CA SER A 88 23.28 3.09 -23.96
C SER A 88 22.77 3.16 -22.52
N ASN A 89 22.72 2.04 -21.79
CA ASN A 89 22.03 1.92 -20.49
C ASN A 89 23.02 2.07 -19.33
N PHE A 90 23.58 3.28 -19.17
CA PHE A 90 24.58 3.58 -18.13
C PHE A 90 24.00 3.48 -16.72
N ASN A 91 24.80 2.98 -15.78
CA ASN A 91 24.42 2.66 -14.40
C ASN A 91 23.20 1.71 -14.31
N SER A 92 23.07 0.77 -15.24
CA SER A 92 22.05 -0.28 -15.15
C SER A 92 22.49 -1.37 -14.16
N PHE A 93 21.54 -1.92 -13.42
CA PHE A 93 21.80 -2.94 -12.41
C PHE A 93 21.91 -4.33 -13.05
N LYS A 94 23.06 -4.98 -12.91
CA LYS A 94 23.34 -6.33 -13.45
C LYS A 94 23.23 -7.39 -12.36
N PHE A 95 22.55 -8.49 -12.65
CA PHE A 95 22.34 -9.58 -11.69
C PHE A 95 22.13 -10.94 -12.36
N ILE A 96 22.22 -12.00 -11.58
CA ILE A 96 21.88 -13.37 -12.00
C ILE A 96 20.59 -13.78 -11.29
N TYR A 97 19.70 -14.42 -12.03
CA TYR A 97 18.52 -15.08 -11.48
C TYR A 97 18.28 -16.38 -12.24
N GLN A 98 18.08 -17.50 -11.52
CA GLN A 98 17.86 -18.83 -12.10
C GLN A 98 18.79 -19.18 -13.28
N GLY A 99 20.08 -18.88 -13.15
CA GLY A 99 21.10 -19.21 -14.15
C GLY A 99 21.16 -18.27 -15.36
N ILE A 100 20.38 -17.19 -15.38
CA ILE A 100 20.34 -16.22 -16.48
C ILE A 100 20.89 -14.87 -16.01
N ILE A 101 21.61 -14.19 -16.90
CA ILE A 101 22.13 -12.84 -16.65
C ILE A 101 21.06 -11.82 -17.05
N TYR A 102 20.72 -10.93 -16.12
CA TYR A 102 19.75 -9.86 -16.29
C TYR A 102 20.38 -8.48 -16.13
N SER A 103 19.72 -7.51 -16.73
CA SER A 103 19.99 -6.08 -16.60
C SER A 103 18.68 -5.34 -16.35
N TYR A 104 18.68 -4.42 -15.40
CA TYR A 104 17.55 -3.54 -15.15
C TYR A 104 17.97 -2.07 -15.14
N GLY A 105 17.14 -1.22 -15.73
CA GLY A 105 17.29 0.21 -15.59
C GLY A 105 18.42 0.78 -16.45
N GLY A 106 19.02 1.85 -15.93
CA GLY A 106 20.05 2.61 -16.59
C GLY A 106 19.51 3.82 -17.34
N PHE A 107 20.39 4.79 -17.55
CA PHE A 107 20.09 6.06 -18.19
C PHE A 107 20.80 6.16 -19.54
N GLY A 108 20.06 6.57 -20.57
CA GLY A 108 20.56 6.71 -21.92
C GLY A 108 19.59 7.51 -22.79
N PHE A 109 20.07 8.18 -23.84
CA PHE A 109 19.22 9.00 -24.70
C PHE A 109 18.32 9.98 -23.90
N LEU A 110 18.91 10.59 -22.86
CA LEU A 110 18.26 11.58 -21.98
C LEU A 110 17.06 11.05 -21.16
N ARG A 111 16.91 9.73 -21.04
CA ARG A 111 15.85 9.12 -20.22
C ARG A 111 16.33 7.90 -19.44
N PHE A 112 15.61 7.59 -18.37
CA PHE A 112 15.69 6.30 -17.71
C PHE A 112 14.98 5.22 -18.55
N HIS A 113 15.55 4.02 -18.61
CA HIS A 113 14.99 2.86 -19.31
C HIS A 113 14.55 1.81 -18.28
N PRO A 114 13.29 1.81 -17.83
CA PRO A 114 12.78 0.91 -16.79
C PRO A 114 12.58 -0.54 -17.25
N GLU A 115 13.08 -0.90 -18.43
CA GLU A 115 13.02 -2.26 -18.97
C GLU A 115 13.93 -3.20 -18.17
N ILE A 116 13.45 -4.43 -18.00
CA ILE A 116 14.29 -5.54 -17.56
C ILE A 116 14.64 -6.33 -18.82
N THR A 117 15.93 -6.55 -19.04
CA THR A 117 16.44 -7.37 -20.12
C THR A 117 17.19 -8.59 -19.58
N PHE A 118 17.23 -9.65 -20.36
CA PHE A 118 18.07 -10.82 -20.11
C PHE A 118 18.98 -11.11 -21.29
N PHE A 119 20.14 -11.68 -21.04
CA PHE A 119 21.08 -12.05 -22.09
C PHE A 119 20.79 -13.47 -22.57
N ASP A 120 20.31 -13.60 -23.81
CA ASP A 120 20.16 -14.88 -24.50
C ASP A 120 21.55 -15.30 -25.03
N GLN A 121 22.19 -16.23 -24.33
CA GLN A 121 23.53 -16.71 -24.72
C GLN A 121 23.53 -17.44 -26.07
N GLY A 122 22.41 -18.06 -26.47
CA GLY A 122 22.30 -18.76 -27.75
C GLY A 122 22.28 -17.79 -28.93
N LYS A 123 21.71 -16.59 -28.73
CA LYS A 123 21.70 -15.51 -29.73
C LYS A 123 22.88 -14.54 -29.59
N GLY A 124 23.48 -14.46 -28.40
CA GLY A 124 24.48 -13.44 -28.07
C GLY A 124 23.88 -12.03 -28.01
N GLU A 125 22.61 -11.90 -27.63
CA GLU A 125 21.89 -10.62 -27.61
C GLU A 125 21.05 -10.45 -26.34
N TRP A 126 20.66 -9.20 -26.05
CA TRP A 126 19.77 -8.88 -24.94
C TRP A 126 18.32 -8.85 -25.41
N GLU A 127 17.43 -9.53 -24.68
CA GLU A 127 16.00 -9.54 -24.92
C GLU A 127 15.25 -8.82 -23.80
N ILE A 128 14.15 -8.15 -24.14
CA ILE A 128 13.28 -7.47 -23.16
C ILE A 128 12.29 -8.47 -22.58
N ILE A 129 12.18 -8.50 -21.25
CA ILE A 129 11.11 -9.22 -20.55
C ILE A 129 9.80 -8.46 -20.72
N ARG A 130 8.72 -9.17 -21.08
CA ARG A 130 7.37 -8.60 -21.03
C ARG A 130 6.86 -8.60 -19.60
N TRP A 131 6.24 -7.51 -19.17
CA TRP A 131 5.76 -7.33 -17.81
C TRP A 131 4.27 -7.00 -17.77
N ASN A 132 3.68 -7.20 -16.59
CA ASN A 132 2.36 -6.71 -16.20
C ASN A 132 2.45 -5.87 -14.92
N GLY A 133 1.34 -5.25 -14.51
CA GLY A 133 1.22 -4.54 -13.24
C GLY A 133 1.73 -3.10 -13.23
N GLU A 134 2.02 -2.60 -12.03
CA GLU A 134 2.32 -1.17 -11.77
C GLU A 134 3.80 -0.84 -11.98
N LYS A 135 4.25 -0.87 -13.25
CA LYS A 135 5.63 -0.50 -13.60
C LYS A 135 5.93 0.95 -13.22
N PRO A 136 7.13 1.26 -12.69
CA PRO A 136 7.52 2.64 -12.42
C PRO A 136 7.52 3.49 -13.70
N ILE A 137 6.83 4.64 -13.64
CA ILE A 137 6.82 5.66 -14.68
C ILE A 137 7.65 6.83 -14.15
N ILE A 138 8.89 6.95 -14.64
CA ILE A 138 9.87 7.91 -14.12
C ILE A 138 10.37 8.77 -15.26
N GLU A 139 10.21 10.09 -15.12
CA GLU A 139 10.83 11.05 -16.02
C GLU A 139 12.23 11.42 -15.49
N GLY A 140 13.22 11.44 -16.38
CA GLY A 140 14.57 11.90 -16.05
C GLY A 140 15.47 10.83 -15.42
N LYS A 141 16.09 11.14 -14.28
CA LYS A 141 17.26 10.42 -13.72
C LYS A 141 16.97 8.94 -13.41
N SER A 142 18.07 8.17 -13.27
CA SER A 142 18.13 6.76 -12.91
C SER A 142 17.56 6.43 -11.52
N GLN A 143 17.27 5.14 -11.34
CA GLN A 143 17.02 4.49 -10.06
C GLN A 143 18.14 4.76 -9.05
N ASP A 144 17.79 4.96 -7.77
CA ASP A 144 18.75 5.25 -6.68
C ASP A 144 19.21 3.97 -5.97
N ILE A 145 18.29 3.03 -5.73
CA ILE A 145 18.60 1.74 -5.10
C ILE A 145 18.00 0.64 -5.96
N THR A 146 18.77 -0.42 -6.20
CA THR A 146 18.26 -1.63 -6.85
C THR A 146 18.94 -2.85 -6.27
N PHE A 147 18.16 -3.87 -5.94
CA PHE A 147 18.69 -5.12 -5.40
C PHE A 147 17.75 -6.30 -5.69
N ILE A 148 18.31 -7.51 -5.59
CA ILE A 148 17.54 -8.76 -5.61
C ILE A 148 17.43 -9.29 -4.19
N SER A 149 16.26 -9.83 -3.86
CA SER A 149 16.05 -10.65 -2.66
C SER A 149 15.02 -11.73 -2.99
N GLY A 150 15.43 -13.00 -2.90
CA GLY A 150 14.64 -14.14 -3.36
C GLY A 150 14.21 -14.00 -4.83
N ASN A 151 12.91 -14.11 -5.07
CA ASN A 151 12.28 -14.02 -6.40
C ASN A 151 11.99 -12.57 -6.85
N PHE A 152 12.51 -11.57 -6.13
CA PHE A 152 12.09 -10.18 -6.35
C PHE A 152 13.26 -9.27 -6.66
N LEU A 153 13.07 -8.45 -7.71
CA LEU A 153 13.86 -7.25 -7.96
C LEU A 153 13.17 -6.07 -7.28
N TYR A 154 13.90 -5.32 -6.48
CA TYR A 154 13.45 -4.10 -5.83
C TYR A 154 14.11 -2.89 -6.50
N ALA A 155 13.32 -1.84 -6.72
CA ALA A 155 13.78 -0.60 -7.34
C ALA A 155 13.20 0.61 -6.59
N TYR A 156 14.08 1.45 -6.07
CA TYR A 156 13.72 2.69 -5.38
C TYR A 156 14.06 3.92 -6.21
N PHE A 157 13.16 4.89 -6.18
CA PHE A 157 13.29 6.17 -6.86
C PHE A 157 13.06 7.30 -5.86
N ASN A 158 14.10 8.07 -5.59
CA ASN A 158 14.08 9.20 -4.66
C ASN A 158 13.39 10.42 -5.31
N PHE A 159 13.69 10.70 -6.57
CA PHE A 159 13.12 11.82 -7.30
C PHE A 159 12.93 11.52 -8.78
N GLN A 160 12.05 12.30 -9.42
CA GLN A 160 11.93 12.39 -10.87
C GLN A 160 12.37 13.80 -11.32
N ILE A 161 12.85 13.90 -12.56
CA ILE A 161 13.21 15.18 -13.17
C ILE A 161 12.22 15.46 -14.30
N ALA A 162 11.34 16.43 -14.09
CA ALA A 162 10.48 16.92 -15.15
C ALA A 162 11.34 17.68 -16.17
N LEU A 163 11.34 17.21 -17.42
CA LEU A 163 12.12 17.80 -18.50
C LEU A 163 11.37 19.00 -19.08
N GLY A 164 11.85 20.21 -18.76
CA GLY A 164 11.37 21.47 -19.33
C GLY A 164 12.52 22.45 -19.58
N ASN A 165 12.21 23.72 -19.84
CA ASN A 165 13.23 24.77 -20.03
C ASN A 165 14.16 24.94 -18.81
N GLN A 166 13.69 24.53 -17.63
CA GLN A 166 14.47 24.38 -16.41
C GLN A 166 14.13 23.00 -15.81
N PRO A 167 15.12 22.12 -15.58
CA PRO A 167 14.87 20.83 -14.94
C PRO A 167 14.33 21.02 -13.52
N GLU A 168 13.15 20.47 -13.24
CA GLU A 168 12.54 20.51 -11.90
C GLU A 168 12.64 19.14 -11.23
N TYR A 169 13.20 19.12 -10.02
CA TYR A 169 13.34 17.90 -9.22
C TYR A 169 12.11 17.73 -8.34
N GLN A 170 11.36 16.66 -8.57
CA GLN A 170 10.18 16.34 -7.78
C GLN A 170 10.47 15.10 -6.92
N PRO A 171 10.33 15.20 -5.59
CA PRO A 171 10.52 14.04 -4.72
C PRO A 171 9.46 12.99 -5.01
N LEU A 172 9.91 11.77 -5.24
CA LEU A 172 9.06 10.61 -5.50
C LEU A 172 9.03 9.72 -4.24
N ASN A 173 10.21 9.30 -3.78
CA ASN A 173 10.42 8.43 -2.62
C ASN A 173 9.65 7.10 -2.69
N GLU A 174 9.59 6.48 -3.87
CA GLU A 174 8.76 5.28 -4.08
C GLU A 174 9.61 4.02 -4.28
N LEU A 175 9.21 2.95 -3.60
CA LEU A 175 9.78 1.62 -3.73
C LEU A 175 8.83 0.73 -4.55
N TYR A 176 9.38 0.14 -5.59
CA TYR A 176 8.73 -0.82 -6.46
C TYR A 176 9.38 -2.19 -6.29
N ARG A 177 8.60 -3.23 -6.58
CA ARG A 177 9.05 -4.61 -6.62
C ARG A 177 8.56 -5.28 -7.88
N PHE A 178 9.41 -6.09 -8.50
CA PHE A 178 9.07 -6.92 -9.65
C PHE A 178 9.24 -8.40 -9.27
N SER A 179 8.19 -9.21 -9.49
CA SER A 179 8.27 -10.68 -9.43
C SER A 179 9.05 -11.17 -10.64
N LEU A 180 10.22 -11.79 -10.43
CA LEU A 180 11.05 -12.33 -11.51
C LEU A 180 10.47 -13.62 -12.11
N GLU A 181 9.64 -14.34 -11.36
CA GLU A 181 8.94 -15.53 -11.84
C GLU A 181 7.66 -15.18 -12.60
N ASP A 182 6.82 -14.29 -12.06
CA ASP A 182 5.51 -13.96 -12.66
C ASP A 182 5.59 -12.79 -13.66
N HIS A 183 6.71 -12.08 -13.66
CA HIS A 183 6.92 -10.84 -14.41
C HIS A 183 5.90 -9.73 -14.10
N ILE A 184 5.58 -9.54 -12.82
CA ILE A 184 4.60 -8.56 -12.34
C ILE A 184 5.29 -7.47 -11.52
N TRP A 185 5.08 -6.21 -11.89
CA TRP A 185 5.41 -5.05 -11.07
C TRP A 185 4.34 -4.76 -10.02
N SER A 186 4.77 -4.40 -8.82
CA SER A 186 3.93 -3.93 -7.71
C SER A 186 4.58 -2.72 -7.04
N LYS A 187 3.79 -1.69 -6.78
CA LYS A 187 4.23 -0.53 -5.99
C LYS A 187 4.09 -0.87 -4.51
N LEU A 188 5.19 -0.84 -3.76
CA LEU A 188 5.17 -1.16 -2.32
C LEU A 188 4.86 0.05 -1.43
N GLY A 189 5.04 1.26 -1.96
CA GLY A 189 4.75 2.51 -1.25
C GLY A 189 5.98 3.39 -1.13
N LYS A 190 5.97 4.27 -0.12
CA LYS A 190 7.07 5.20 0.14
C LYS A 190 8.00 4.70 1.22
N LEU A 191 9.29 5.01 1.11
CA LEU A 191 10.21 4.80 2.23
C LEU A 191 9.82 5.71 3.39
N LYS A 192 10.09 5.29 4.63
CA LYS A 192 9.82 6.14 5.78
C LYS A 192 10.66 7.42 5.74
N SER A 193 10.09 8.50 6.28
CA SER A 193 10.74 9.82 6.29
C SER A 193 11.95 9.91 7.20
N ASP A 194 12.10 9.03 8.18
CA ASP A 194 13.31 8.91 9.03
C ASP A 194 14.40 8.07 8.35
N PHE A 195 14.05 7.30 7.31
CA PHE A 195 15.00 6.77 6.34
C PHE A 195 15.45 7.89 5.36
N GLN A 196 15.93 9.01 5.90
CA GLN A 196 16.64 10.03 5.14
C GLN A 196 18.11 9.84 5.41
N THR A 197 18.78 9.15 4.50
CA THR A 197 20.23 9.10 4.57
C THR A 197 20.74 10.29 3.75
N THR A 198 21.61 11.11 4.36
CA THR A 198 22.53 11.98 3.63
C THR A 198 23.55 11.09 2.93
N THR A 199 23.05 10.27 2.00
CA THR A 199 23.82 9.24 1.33
C THR A 199 24.76 9.82 0.36
N ARG A 200 25.98 9.31 0.42
CA ARG A 200 26.97 9.59 -0.58
C ARG A 200 27.32 8.39 -1.44
N TYR A 201 27.22 7.19 -0.89
CA TYR A 201 27.39 5.95 -1.65
C TYR A 201 26.64 4.80 -1.01
N VAL A 202 26.32 3.83 -1.86
CA VAL A 202 25.64 2.59 -1.49
C VAL A 202 26.58 1.44 -1.82
N VAL A 203 26.81 0.56 -0.86
CA VAL A 203 27.48 -0.73 -1.08
C VAL A 203 26.50 -1.86 -0.81
N GLN A 204 26.64 -2.94 -1.56
CA GLN A 204 25.72 -4.06 -1.54
C GLN A 204 26.48 -5.36 -1.33
N SER A 205 26.05 -6.16 -0.34
CA SER A 205 26.45 -7.56 -0.19
C SER A 205 25.34 -8.49 -0.69
N ASP A 206 25.35 -9.77 -0.34
CA ASP A 206 24.24 -10.67 -0.70
C ASP A 206 22.94 -10.30 0.03
N ASP A 207 23.00 -10.13 1.36
CA ASP A 207 21.80 -9.89 2.17
C ASP A 207 21.59 -8.44 2.59
N TYR A 208 22.62 -7.57 2.46
CA TYR A 208 22.57 -6.21 3.00
C TYR A 208 22.82 -5.12 1.95
N LEU A 209 22.20 -3.96 2.19
CA LEU A 209 22.54 -2.69 1.55
C LEU A 209 23.00 -1.70 2.60
N ALA A 210 24.19 -1.13 2.44
CA ALA A 210 24.70 -0.12 3.34
C ALA A 210 24.78 1.24 2.63
N PHE A 211 24.12 2.22 3.23
CA PHE A 211 24.04 3.62 2.84
C PHE A 211 24.99 4.42 3.69
N ILE A 212 26.08 4.92 3.10
CA ILE A 212 27.16 5.50 3.87
C ILE A 212 27.25 7.00 3.62
N SER A 213 27.31 7.78 4.71
CA SER A 213 27.38 9.24 4.69
C SER A 213 28.82 9.75 4.64
N ASP A 214 28.98 11.06 4.44
CA ASP A 214 30.28 11.75 4.49
C ASP A 214 30.99 11.63 5.86
N GLU A 215 30.20 11.49 6.93
CA GLU A 215 30.71 11.45 8.31
C GLU A 215 31.10 10.03 8.73
N GLY A 216 30.78 9.03 7.91
CA GLY A 216 31.00 7.60 8.19
C GLY A 216 29.84 6.93 8.92
N SER A 217 28.79 7.68 9.24
CA SER A 217 27.50 7.13 9.71
C SER A 217 26.82 6.38 8.57
N THR A 218 26.18 5.27 8.90
CA THR A 218 25.60 4.35 7.92
C THR A 218 24.17 3.97 8.30
N ALA A 219 23.31 3.81 7.30
CA ALA A 219 22.10 3.01 7.45
C ALA A 219 22.30 1.69 6.71
N ILE A 220 21.93 0.57 7.33
CA ILE A 220 22.00 -0.75 6.71
C ILE A 220 20.59 -1.32 6.62
N ILE A 221 20.20 -1.71 5.40
CA ILE A 221 18.97 -2.45 5.12
C ILE A 221 19.30 -3.94 5.04
N ASP A 222 18.55 -4.75 5.76
CA ASP A 222 18.39 -6.19 5.52
C ASP A 222 17.40 -6.38 4.37
N LYS A 223 17.85 -7.02 3.29
CA LYS A 223 17.05 -7.18 2.06
C LYS A 223 15.99 -8.27 2.18
N GLN A 224 16.11 -9.19 3.12
CA GLN A 224 15.18 -10.31 3.24
C GLN A 224 13.84 -9.81 3.76
N ASP A 225 13.87 -8.99 4.80
CA ASP A 225 12.68 -8.51 5.49
C ASP A 225 12.42 -7.01 5.33
N LEU A 226 13.32 -6.30 4.63
CA LEU A 226 13.28 -4.86 4.42
C LEU A 226 13.24 -4.08 5.73
N HIS A 227 13.96 -4.54 6.75
CA HIS A 227 14.24 -3.72 7.93
C HIS A 227 15.56 -2.97 7.78
N TYR A 228 15.67 -1.82 8.41
CA TYR A 228 16.90 -1.05 8.46
C TYR A 228 17.27 -0.64 9.87
N LYS A 229 18.57 -0.42 10.06
CA LYS A 229 19.17 0.24 11.22
C LYS A 229 19.90 1.48 10.73
N SER A 230 19.71 2.63 11.38
CA SER A 230 20.42 3.88 11.07
C SER A 230 21.51 4.18 12.10
N ASP A 231 22.27 5.24 11.83
CA ASP A 231 23.28 5.80 12.75
C ASP A 231 24.36 4.80 13.18
N ILE A 232 24.64 3.84 12.29
CA ILE A 232 25.70 2.86 12.50
C ILE A 232 27.04 3.51 12.20
N LEU A 233 27.93 3.51 13.20
CA LEU A 233 29.31 3.94 13.01
C LEU A 233 30.11 2.81 12.36
N LEU A 234 30.68 3.09 11.19
CA LEU A 234 31.61 2.17 10.55
C LEU A 234 32.96 2.14 11.29
N PRO A 235 33.67 1.00 11.25
CA PRO A 235 35.05 0.94 11.70
C PRO A 235 35.92 2.03 11.04
N SER A 236 36.89 2.55 11.78
CA SER A 236 37.77 3.66 11.35
C SER A 236 38.59 3.38 10.07
N VAL A 237 38.64 2.12 9.63
CA VAL A 237 39.33 1.66 8.41
C VAL A 237 38.50 1.90 7.14
N PHE A 238 37.28 2.44 7.26
CA PHE A 238 36.50 2.81 6.08
C PHE A 238 37.00 4.14 5.49
N PRO A 239 37.25 4.21 4.17
CA PRO A 239 37.83 5.39 3.55
C PRO A 239 36.88 6.61 3.66
N LYS A 240 37.21 7.54 4.56
CA LYS A 240 36.51 8.84 4.71
C LYS A 240 36.95 9.80 3.61
N ARG A 241 36.01 10.46 2.93
CA ARG A 241 36.28 11.39 1.80
C ARG A 241 37.36 12.44 2.07
N ASN A 242 37.37 13.02 3.27
CA ASN A 242 38.28 14.11 3.59
C ASN A 242 39.77 13.66 3.63
N ALA A 243 40.02 12.35 3.57
CA ALA A 243 41.36 11.76 3.42
C ALA A 243 41.70 11.34 1.98
N ILE A 244 40.82 11.58 0.99
CA ILE A 244 40.94 11.01 -0.37
C ILE A 244 40.96 12.14 -1.40
N PRO A 245 42.15 12.59 -1.82
CA PRO A 245 42.29 13.53 -2.92
C PRO A 245 41.65 12.96 -4.20
N SER A 246 41.17 13.85 -5.07
CA SER A 246 40.57 13.61 -6.39
C SER A 246 41.46 12.91 -7.43
N LEU A 247 42.50 12.20 -6.99
CA LEU A 247 43.59 11.61 -7.78
C LEU A 247 43.87 10.14 -7.42
N GLN A 248 43.07 9.53 -6.55
CA GLN A 248 43.28 8.14 -6.13
C GLN A 248 42.69 7.15 -7.15
N PRO A 249 43.38 6.03 -7.45
CA PRO A 249 42.96 5.06 -8.46
C PRO A 249 41.58 4.49 -8.16
N PRO A 250 40.83 4.08 -9.21
CA PRO A 250 39.48 3.60 -9.06
C PRO A 250 39.44 2.33 -8.20
N ILE A 251 38.36 2.19 -7.41
CA ILE A 251 38.20 1.08 -6.46
C ILE A 251 37.54 -0.10 -7.16
N THR A 252 38.15 -1.28 -7.01
CA THR A 252 37.49 -2.55 -7.32
C THR A 252 36.87 -3.11 -6.05
N GLN A 253 35.63 -3.56 -6.14
CA GLN A 253 34.89 -4.20 -5.05
C GLN A 253 34.67 -5.66 -5.40
N GLN A 254 35.00 -6.57 -4.49
CA GLN A 254 34.62 -7.97 -4.59
C GLN A 254 33.67 -8.31 -3.46
N VAL A 255 32.44 -8.69 -3.81
CA VAL A 255 31.42 -9.17 -2.88
C VAL A 255 31.62 -10.67 -2.68
N ARG A 256 31.75 -11.08 -1.42
CA ARG A 256 31.82 -12.48 -0.99
C ARG A 256 30.80 -12.67 0.14
N ALA A 257 29.63 -13.22 -0.18
CA ALA A 257 28.52 -13.29 0.78
C ALA A 257 28.22 -11.89 1.35
N ASN A 258 28.25 -11.74 2.68
CA ASN A 258 28.02 -10.47 3.37
C ASN A 258 29.26 -9.60 3.59
N SER A 259 30.39 -10.00 3.01
CA SER A 259 31.65 -9.26 3.06
C SER A 259 31.99 -8.60 1.73
N ILE A 260 32.49 -7.37 1.79
CA ILE A 260 32.96 -6.60 0.64
C ILE A 260 34.46 -6.34 0.82
N TYR A 261 35.25 -6.79 -0.15
CA TYR A 261 36.69 -6.58 -0.22
C TYR A 261 36.96 -5.43 -1.18
N PHE A 262 37.71 -4.44 -0.71
CA PHE A 262 38.08 -3.26 -1.48
C PHE A 262 39.53 -3.38 -1.94
N TYR A 263 39.73 -3.15 -3.23
CA TYR A 263 41.04 -3.11 -3.85
C TYR A 263 41.24 -1.73 -4.44
N GLN A 264 42.36 -1.13 -4.12
CA GLN A 264 42.79 0.10 -4.72
C GLN A 264 43.84 -0.23 -5.77
N ASP A 265 43.50 -0.01 -7.04
CA ASP A 265 44.27 -0.53 -8.16
C ASP A 265 44.41 -2.06 -8.09
N THR A 266 45.59 -2.57 -7.75
CA THR A 266 45.89 -4.01 -7.61
C THR A 266 46.16 -4.43 -6.16
N THR A 267 46.06 -3.50 -5.22
CA THR A 267 46.38 -3.73 -3.81
C THR A 267 45.11 -3.89 -2.98
N PHE A 268 45.03 -4.94 -2.18
CA PHE A 268 43.97 -5.08 -1.18
C PHE A 268 44.06 -3.94 -0.16
N TYR A 269 42.97 -3.22 0.02
CA TYR A 269 42.90 -2.03 0.86
C TYR A 269 42.19 -2.31 2.20
N SER A 270 40.97 -2.86 2.14
CA SER A 270 40.14 -3.07 3.33
C SER A 270 39.04 -4.10 3.09
N LYS A 271 38.44 -4.60 4.17
CA LYS A 271 37.27 -5.49 4.18
C LYS A 271 36.16 -4.84 5.02
N LEU A 272 34.93 -4.82 4.50
CA LEU A 272 33.73 -4.49 5.26
C LEU A 272 32.82 -5.72 5.35
N ASP A 273 32.47 -6.12 6.57
CA ASP A 273 31.56 -7.25 6.83
C ASP A 273 30.20 -6.70 7.29
N LEU A 274 29.22 -6.66 6.38
CA LEU A 274 27.94 -6.01 6.65
C LEU A 274 27.09 -6.76 7.67
N ASP A 275 27.17 -8.08 7.68
CA ASP A 275 26.48 -8.94 8.65
C ASP A 275 26.97 -8.64 10.08
N SER A 276 28.30 -8.68 10.24
CA SER A 276 28.93 -8.37 11.53
C SER A 276 28.60 -6.94 12.00
N VAL A 277 28.64 -5.97 11.09
CA VAL A 277 28.31 -4.57 11.42
C VAL A 277 26.84 -4.40 11.78
N TYR A 278 25.93 -5.07 11.06
CA TYR A 278 24.50 -5.01 11.32
C TYR A 278 24.15 -5.59 12.70
N HIS A 279 24.76 -6.71 13.08
CA HIS A 279 24.48 -7.41 14.34
C HIS A 279 25.24 -6.86 15.55
N ALA A 280 26.39 -6.20 15.37
CA ALA A 280 27.15 -5.62 16.48
C ALA A 280 26.49 -4.39 17.12
N GLN A 281 25.60 -3.72 16.39
CA GLN A 281 24.97 -2.47 16.85
C GLN A 281 23.65 -2.74 17.58
N LEU A 282 23.53 -2.15 18.78
CA LEU A 282 22.33 -2.17 19.61
C LEU A 282 21.22 -1.23 19.11
N THR A 283 21.35 -0.68 17.90
CA THR A 283 20.33 0.19 17.31
C THR A 283 19.06 -0.60 17.01
N SER A 284 17.92 0.06 17.25
CA SER A 284 16.61 -0.52 16.95
C SER A 284 16.45 -0.73 15.45
N SER A 285 15.83 -1.86 15.09
CA SER A 285 15.51 -2.17 13.70
C SER A 285 14.12 -1.65 13.35
N HIS A 286 13.98 -1.05 12.18
CA HIS A 286 12.75 -0.41 11.73
C HIS A 286 12.36 -0.92 10.35
N THR A 287 11.07 -1.16 10.09
CA THR A 287 10.59 -1.49 8.74
C THR A 287 10.84 -0.30 7.80
N LEU A 288 11.41 -0.58 6.62
CA LEU A 288 11.81 0.41 5.62
C LEU A 288 10.63 1.16 4.98
N ILE A 289 9.53 0.46 4.78
CA ILE A 289 8.36 0.98 4.08
C ILE A 289 7.44 1.68 5.08
N GLN A 290 6.96 2.86 4.70
CA GLN A 290 5.92 3.55 5.45
C GLN A 290 4.64 2.72 5.39
N SER A 291 4.26 2.13 6.53
CA SER A 291 3.03 1.37 6.62
C SER A 291 1.81 2.26 6.32
N PRO A 292 0.89 1.86 5.43
CA PRO A 292 -0.37 2.58 5.20
C PRO A 292 -1.33 2.50 6.41
N PHE A 293 -0.99 1.71 7.43
CA PHE A 293 -1.87 1.28 8.53
C PHE A 293 -2.22 2.39 9.55
N PHE A 294 -1.54 3.55 9.51
CA PHE A 294 -1.90 4.69 10.38
C PHE A 294 -3.23 5.35 9.99
N ILE A 295 -3.71 5.12 8.77
CA ILE A 295 -4.98 5.66 8.28
C ILE A 295 -6.15 4.74 8.70
N THR A 296 -5.95 3.42 8.67
CA THR A 296 -7.01 2.44 8.96
C THR A 296 -7.40 2.39 10.43
N THR A 297 -6.45 2.50 11.37
CA THR A 297 -6.77 2.47 12.81
C THR A 297 -7.55 3.70 13.27
N LYS A 298 -7.27 4.88 12.72
CA LYS A 298 -8.05 6.10 13.01
C LYS A 298 -9.48 6.01 12.48
N PHE A 299 -9.68 5.46 11.28
CA PHE A 299 -11.02 5.22 10.75
C PHE A 299 -11.78 4.12 11.48
N LEU A 300 -11.06 3.10 11.98
CA LEU A 300 -11.67 2.01 12.73
C LEU A 300 -12.08 2.48 14.14
N VAL A 301 -11.25 3.29 14.81
CA VAL A 301 -11.62 3.94 16.08
C VAL A 301 -12.73 4.96 15.88
N ALA A 302 -12.66 5.80 14.83
CA ALA A 302 -13.75 6.74 14.50
C ALA A 302 -15.06 6.01 14.16
N GLY A 303 -14.98 4.87 13.46
CA GLY A 303 -16.11 4.00 13.17
C GLY A 303 -16.71 3.39 14.44
N ILE A 304 -15.89 2.93 15.38
CA ILE A 304 -16.35 2.42 16.68
C ILE A 304 -16.98 3.54 17.52
N VAL A 305 -16.41 4.75 17.53
CA VAL A 305 -16.98 5.91 18.25
C VAL A 305 -18.29 6.36 17.62
N LEU A 306 -18.39 6.38 16.28
CA LEU A 306 -19.65 6.67 15.57
C LEU A 306 -20.71 5.62 15.85
N LEU A 307 -20.37 4.33 15.79
CA LEU A 307 -21.29 3.24 16.10
C LEU A 307 -21.72 3.27 17.57
N GLY A 308 -20.79 3.52 18.50
CA GLY A 308 -21.09 3.70 19.91
C GLY A 308 -21.97 4.92 20.19
N GLY A 309 -21.72 6.03 19.49
CA GLY A 309 -22.53 7.25 19.58
C GLY A 309 -23.93 7.07 19.01
N LEU A 310 -24.06 6.41 17.86
CA LEU A 310 -25.35 6.06 17.25
C LEU A 310 -26.14 5.07 18.12
N MET A 311 -25.46 4.08 18.71
CA MET A 311 -26.08 3.12 19.63
C MET A 311 -26.52 3.79 20.94
N GLY A 312 -25.70 4.70 21.49
CA GLY A 312 -26.06 5.52 22.64
C GLY A 312 -27.25 6.44 22.36
N TRP A 313 -27.25 7.11 21.20
CA TRP A 313 -28.38 7.94 20.76
C TRP A 313 -29.66 7.13 20.57
N TRP A 314 -29.57 5.94 19.96
CA TRP A 314 -30.71 5.03 19.79
C TRP A 314 -31.27 4.51 21.12
N LEU A 315 -30.42 4.20 22.08
CA LEU A 315 -30.84 3.78 23.43
C LEU A 315 -31.50 4.93 24.21
N LEU A 316 -30.99 6.15 24.08
CA LEU A 316 -31.58 7.34 24.72
C LEU A 316 -32.92 7.74 24.08
N ASN A 317 -33.07 7.60 22.76
CA ASN A 317 -34.33 7.89 22.06
C ASN A 317 -35.40 6.80 22.21
N ARG A 318 -35.07 5.61 22.72
CA ARG A 318 -36.06 4.57 23.02
C ARG A 318 -37.01 4.93 24.17
N GLN A 319 -36.66 5.88 25.04
CA GLN A 319 -37.47 6.23 26.21
C GLN A 319 -38.42 7.42 26.00
N SER A 320 -38.48 8.04 24.81
CA SER A 320 -39.29 9.26 24.59
C SER A 320 -40.19 9.22 23.35
N THR A 321 -40.80 8.08 23.03
CA THR A 321 -41.93 8.07 22.09
C THR A 321 -43.24 8.15 22.87
N LYS A 322 -43.78 9.37 23.01
CA LYS A 322 -45.19 9.58 23.34
C LYS A 322 -46.05 8.88 22.28
N PRO A 323 -47.15 8.20 22.65
CA PRO A 323 -48.00 7.53 21.67
C PRO A 323 -48.65 8.56 20.71
N PRO A 324 -48.83 8.22 19.42
CA PRO A 324 -49.40 9.14 18.44
C PRO A 324 -50.90 9.36 18.71
N GLN A 325 -51.37 10.61 18.64
CA GLN A 325 -52.80 10.92 18.58
C GLN A 325 -53.38 10.40 17.26
N GLN A 326 -54.30 9.44 17.33
CA GLN A 326 -55.11 9.02 16.18
C GLN A 326 -56.17 10.08 15.89
N GLU A 327 -56.33 10.46 14.61
CA GLU A 327 -57.49 11.23 14.18
C GLU A 327 -58.78 10.42 14.37
N PRO A 328 -59.88 11.06 14.82
CA PRO A 328 -61.15 10.37 15.06
C PRO A 328 -61.77 9.85 13.76
N SER A 329 -62.25 8.60 13.78
CA SER A 329 -62.86 7.94 12.61
C SER A 329 -64.17 8.62 12.17
N GLU A 330 -64.59 8.41 10.91
CA GLU A 330 -65.79 9.07 10.33
C GLU A 330 -67.08 8.83 11.16
N LEU A 331 -67.19 7.67 11.78
CA LEU A 331 -68.29 7.32 12.69
C LEU A 331 -68.23 8.08 14.02
N GLU A 332 -67.03 8.41 14.52
CA GLU A 332 -66.87 9.24 15.72
C GLU A 332 -67.34 10.69 15.48
N ARG A 333 -67.20 11.18 14.24
CA ARG A 333 -67.75 12.48 13.83
C ARG A 333 -69.26 12.46 13.67
N THR A 334 -69.84 11.31 13.31
CA THR A 334 -71.28 11.17 13.07
C THR A 334 -72.09 11.07 14.36
N PHE A 335 -71.54 10.40 15.39
CA PHE A 335 -72.20 10.22 16.69
C PHE A 335 -71.33 10.73 17.86
N PRO A 336 -70.96 12.02 17.89
CA PRO A 336 -70.02 12.55 18.88
C PRO A 336 -70.61 12.53 20.31
N LEU A 337 -71.94 12.62 20.43
CA LEU A 337 -72.63 12.64 21.73
C LEU A 337 -72.52 11.29 22.47
N LEU A 338 -72.36 10.17 21.76
CA LEU A 338 -72.15 8.86 22.41
C LEU A 338 -70.89 8.84 23.28
N PHE A 339 -69.83 9.52 22.85
CA PHE A 339 -68.55 9.58 23.57
C PHE A 339 -68.65 10.37 24.88
N GLN A 340 -69.58 11.31 24.97
CA GLN A 340 -69.80 12.09 26.20
C GLN A 340 -70.44 11.25 27.32
N HIS A 341 -71.10 10.16 26.94
CA HIS A 341 -71.78 9.25 27.87
C HIS A 341 -71.01 7.93 28.08
N GLU A 342 -69.73 7.86 27.69
CA GLU A 342 -68.89 6.68 27.92
C GLU A 342 -68.85 6.30 29.41
N GLY A 343 -69.15 5.04 29.72
CA GLY A 343 -69.25 4.49 31.07
C GLY A 343 -70.58 4.78 31.79
N GLN A 344 -71.52 5.48 31.14
CA GLN A 344 -72.83 5.84 31.73
C GLN A 344 -73.97 4.99 31.17
N THR A 345 -75.01 4.80 31.98
CA THR A 345 -76.31 4.26 31.52
C THR A 345 -77.25 5.43 31.24
N ILE A 346 -77.65 5.58 29.98
CA ILE A 346 -78.57 6.63 29.52
C ILE A 346 -79.98 6.08 29.27
N ASP A 347 -80.97 6.97 29.30
CA ASP A 347 -82.35 6.62 29.00
C ASP A 347 -82.64 6.60 27.49
N LEU A 348 -83.89 6.30 27.13
CA LEU A 348 -84.32 6.12 25.76
C LEU A 348 -84.21 7.40 24.93
N ASP A 349 -84.60 8.53 25.52
CA ASP A 349 -84.71 9.81 24.83
C ASP A 349 -83.32 10.41 24.62
N THR A 350 -82.44 10.28 25.62
CA THR A 350 -81.03 10.65 25.51
C THR A 350 -80.32 9.82 24.43
N LEU A 351 -80.62 8.51 24.34
CA LEU A 351 -80.06 7.67 23.29
C LEU A 351 -80.57 8.06 21.90
N ASP A 352 -81.85 8.38 21.75
CA ASP A 352 -82.41 8.83 20.47
C ASP A 352 -81.74 10.11 19.97
N GLN A 353 -81.45 11.03 20.88
CA GLN A 353 -80.68 12.24 20.59
C GLN A 353 -79.25 11.91 20.15
N CYS A 354 -78.57 11.00 20.87
CA CYS A 354 -77.22 10.56 20.50
C CYS A 354 -77.14 9.92 19.11
N LEU A 355 -78.23 9.29 18.65
CA LEU A 355 -78.32 8.62 17.35
C LEU A 355 -78.99 9.48 16.26
N HIS A 356 -79.29 10.75 16.54
CA HIS A 356 -79.99 11.68 15.65
C HIS A 356 -81.31 11.11 15.08
N LEU A 357 -82.10 10.43 15.92
CA LEU A 357 -83.38 9.87 15.51
C LEU A 357 -84.49 10.92 15.55
N ASP A 358 -85.12 11.15 14.39
CA ASP A 358 -86.19 12.14 14.22
C ASP A 358 -87.41 11.82 15.09
N GLU A 359 -87.96 12.84 15.76
CA GLU A 359 -89.18 12.75 16.54
C GLU A 359 -90.45 12.68 15.67
N SER A 360 -90.35 13.07 14.39
CA SER A 360 -91.47 13.09 13.43
C SER A 360 -91.87 11.71 12.91
N ILE A 361 -91.01 10.69 13.06
CA ILE A 361 -91.31 9.32 12.63
C ILE A 361 -92.06 8.52 13.70
N SER A 362 -92.91 7.59 13.24
CA SER A 362 -93.71 6.73 14.12
C SER A 362 -92.85 5.92 15.09
N THR A 363 -93.39 5.65 16.28
CA THR A 363 -92.67 4.98 17.39
C THR A 363 -92.09 3.62 16.99
N ASN A 364 -92.80 2.85 16.16
CA ASN A 364 -92.33 1.56 15.65
C ASN A 364 -91.15 1.72 14.67
N SER A 365 -91.20 2.71 13.79
CA SER A 365 -90.11 2.99 12.85
C SER A 365 -88.85 3.46 13.58
N ARG A 366 -88.99 4.30 14.62
CA ARG A 366 -87.87 4.75 15.45
C ARG A 366 -87.21 3.59 16.19
N ARG A 367 -88.01 2.71 16.78
CA ARG A 367 -87.52 1.50 17.45
C ARG A 367 -86.72 0.59 16.51
N ASN A 368 -87.19 0.41 15.28
CA ASN A 368 -86.50 -0.42 14.28
C ASN A 368 -85.18 0.21 13.84
N LYS A 369 -85.19 1.51 13.48
CA LYS A 369 -83.97 2.26 13.12
C LYS A 369 -82.94 2.25 14.24
N ARG A 370 -83.36 2.49 15.49
CA ARG A 370 -82.48 2.42 16.67
C ARG A 370 -81.81 1.06 16.79
N SER A 371 -82.59 -0.01 16.67
CA SER A 371 -82.07 -1.38 16.79
C SER A 371 -81.08 -1.71 15.68
N GLN A 372 -81.28 -1.16 14.48
CA GLN A 372 -80.37 -1.32 13.35
C GLN A 372 -79.06 -0.55 13.59
N ILE A 373 -79.13 0.74 13.93
CA ILE A 373 -77.95 1.58 14.19
C ILE A 373 -77.11 1.00 15.34
N ILE A 374 -77.73 0.58 16.45
CA ILE A 374 -77.02 -0.06 17.56
C ILE A 374 -76.28 -1.33 17.08
N ARG A 375 -76.92 -2.15 16.26
CA ARG A 375 -76.31 -3.36 15.73
C ARG A 375 -75.12 -3.04 14.83
N ASP A 376 -75.29 -2.06 13.95
CA ASP A 376 -74.25 -1.66 13.00
C ASP A 376 -73.03 -1.08 13.74
N LEU A 377 -73.23 -0.22 14.75
CA LEU A 377 -72.16 0.33 15.59
C LEU A 377 -71.47 -0.75 16.44
N ASN A 378 -72.25 -1.65 17.05
CA ASN A 378 -71.69 -2.73 17.88
C ASN A 378 -70.87 -3.72 17.04
N ASN A 379 -71.24 -3.95 15.79
CA ASN A 379 -70.51 -4.86 14.89
C ASN A 379 -69.36 -4.18 14.13
N HIS A 380 -69.27 -2.86 14.12
CA HIS A 380 -68.18 -2.15 13.44
C HIS A 380 -66.86 -2.32 14.20
N SER A 381 -65.83 -2.87 13.54
CA SER A 381 -64.53 -3.19 14.16
C SER A 381 -63.80 -1.94 14.67
N ASP A 382 -63.91 -0.84 13.93
CA ASP A 382 -63.16 0.39 14.19
C ASP A 382 -63.93 1.41 15.04
N PHE A 383 -65.20 1.13 15.38
CA PHE A 383 -65.97 2.00 16.27
C PHE A 383 -65.71 1.57 17.72
N PRO A 384 -65.11 2.44 18.55
CA PRO A 384 -64.59 2.05 19.86
C PRO A 384 -65.68 1.89 20.93
N ILE A 385 -66.94 2.25 20.64
CA ILE A 385 -68.05 2.18 21.59
C ILE A 385 -68.97 1.00 21.27
N GLN A 386 -69.46 0.36 22.33
CA GLN A 386 -70.52 -0.64 22.32
C GLN A 386 -71.69 -0.17 23.19
N ILE A 387 -72.91 -0.36 22.68
CA ILE A 387 -74.16 0.03 23.34
C ILE A 387 -74.88 -1.24 23.79
N ASN A 388 -75.01 -1.41 25.10
CA ASN A 388 -75.63 -2.58 25.73
C ASN A 388 -76.93 -2.19 26.43
N ARG A 389 -78.00 -2.96 26.20
CA ARG A 389 -79.29 -2.70 26.86
C ARG A 389 -79.31 -3.32 28.26
N VAL A 390 -79.53 -2.51 29.28
CA VAL A 390 -79.52 -2.92 30.70
C VAL A 390 -80.89 -2.68 31.33
N ARG A 391 -81.36 -3.59 32.20
CA ARG A 391 -82.60 -3.41 32.95
C ARG A 391 -82.37 -2.50 34.14
N ASN A 392 -83.28 -1.55 34.38
CA ASN A 392 -83.20 -0.71 35.57
C ASN A 392 -83.39 -1.57 36.84
N PRO A 393 -82.50 -1.47 37.84
CA PRO A 393 -82.57 -2.28 39.06
C PRO A 393 -83.77 -1.94 39.96
N LEU A 394 -84.34 -0.73 39.86
CA LEU A 394 -85.50 -0.28 40.65
C LEU A 394 -86.84 -0.60 39.99
N ASP A 395 -86.93 -0.60 38.66
CA ASP A 395 -88.10 -1.08 37.90
C ASP A 395 -87.66 -1.88 36.66
N LYS A 396 -87.80 -3.20 36.72
CA LYS A 396 -87.38 -4.13 35.65
C LYS A 396 -88.16 -3.94 34.34
N ARG A 397 -89.22 -3.14 34.31
CA ARG A 397 -89.98 -2.79 33.09
C ARG A 397 -89.29 -1.68 32.28
N ILE A 398 -88.42 -0.90 32.92
CA ILE A 398 -87.67 0.20 32.30
C ILE A 398 -86.30 -0.31 31.87
N TYR A 399 -85.87 0.10 30.68
CA TYR A 399 -84.56 -0.24 30.12
C TYR A 399 -83.73 1.03 29.95
N GLY A 400 -82.48 0.95 30.36
CA GLY A 400 -81.43 1.92 30.02
C GLY A 400 -80.45 1.32 29.02
N TYR A 401 -79.54 2.16 28.53
CA TYR A 401 -78.52 1.79 27.57
C TYR A 401 -77.16 2.20 28.11
N LEU A 402 -76.32 1.21 28.38
CA LEU A 402 -74.96 1.38 28.86
C LEU A 402 -74.03 1.57 27.66
N ILE A 403 -73.26 2.64 27.68
CA ILE A 403 -72.29 3.00 26.64
C ILE A 403 -70.90 2.61 27.15
N GLU A 404 -70.26 1.63 26.52
CA GLU A 404 -68.97 1.08 26.96
C GLU A 404 -67.92 1.13 25.86
N ARG A 405 -66.64 1.25 26.23
CA ARG A 405 -65.55 1.14 25.27
C ARG A 405 -65.22 -0.33 25.01
N LYS A 406 -65.13 -0.72 23.74
CA LYS A 406 -64.68 -2.06 23.33
C LYS A 406 -63.22 -2.22 23.75
N HIS A 407 -62.91 -3.28 24.49
CA HIS A 407 -61.53 -3.70 24.69
C HIS A 407 -61.02 -4.34 23.39
N LYS A 408 -59.94 -3.79 22.81
CA LYS A 408 -59.23 -4.45 21.71
C LYS A 408 -58.65 -5.76 22.27
N SER A 409 -59.12 -6.90 21.77
CA SER A 409 -58.55 -8.22 22.04
C SER A 409 -57.20 -8.38 21.37
#